data_AF-A0A1Q8S4P8-F1
#
_entry.id   AF-A0A1Q8S4P8-F1
#
_cell.length_a   1.000
_cell.length_b   1.000
_cell.length_c   1.000
_cell.angle_alpha   90.00
_cell.angle_beta   90.00
_cell.angle_gamma   90.00
#
_symmetry.space_group_name_H-M   'P 1'
#
loop_
_entity.id
_entity.type
_entity.pdbx_description
1 polymer ?
#
loop_
_entity_poly.entity_id
_entity_poly.type
_entity_poly.pdbx_seq_one_letter_code
_entity_poly.pdbx_strand_id
1 'polypeptide(L)'
;MKTLVSLTLLSGAILPWAATAAAVVPTGPAKTYADCQKKTCNPLEGCPPNTLYVSKTSPSANFTTIQAAIASLPNNTDAYTILIAPGNYTEQLNVTRAGPLTLLGVTDRPASGSLYSDVNLNTTAANHNEVQVWWNAANQNAVFPDNAYTSVLTVGPNLNATLTGSGPTGFPVPEDTPFGCVDFRAYNIDFRNDEYPRSSGPAHAVGVSRANAGFYGCGLYSYQDTLYVGKLGNAYFYDNVIAGQTDFLYGFGTAYIEKSTLSMRNCGGGITAWKGTNTTFENKYGVYISDSQVIAANASIAPTIRGACALGRPWNAQHRSIFMESYLDASIKPQGYIPWGTTDPRLNNLTFMAVYNDNGPGWTPQQMAASNVTYVLNDAQVKPYRNPVDVFQTADGTPGFISWIDKSVLRA
;
A
#
# COMPACT_ATOMS: atom_id res chain seq x y z
N MET A 1 -13.48 76.84 10.11
CA MET A 1 -12.39 75.88 9.84
C MET A 1 -12.68 74.58 10.56
N LYS A 2 -13.22 73.57 9.85
CA LYS A 2 -13.13 72.15 10.16
C LYS A 2 -13.71 71.36 8.99
N THR A 3 -12.86 70.49 8.44
CA THR A 3 -13.02 69.61 7.28
C THR A 3 -13.73 68.32 7.67
N LEU A 4 -14.58 67.75 6.80
CA LEU A 4 -14.97 66.32 6.79
C LEU A 4 -15.47 66.00 5.38
N VAL A 5 -14.61 65.55 4.47
CA VAL A 5 -14.22 64.14 4.17
C VAL A 5 -15.40 63.30 3.68
N SER A 6 -15.40 63.09 2.37
CA SER A 6 -16.27 62.19 1.61
C SER A 6 -15.94 60.73 1.95
N LEU A 7 -16.97 59.95 2.33
CA LEU A 7 -16.84 58.51 2.59
C LEU A 7 -17.27 57.74 1.33
N THR A 8 -16.30 57.24 0.58
CA THR A 8 -16.52 56.36 -0.57
C THR A 8 -16.82 54.94 -0.06
N LEU A 9 -18.02 54.42 -0.31
CA LEU A 9 -18.33 53.00 -0.10
C LEU A 9 -17.55 52.16 -1.14
N LEU A 10 -16.59 51.35 -0.69
CA LEU A 10 -16.11 50.22 -1.48
C LEU A 10 -17.03 49.02 -1.21
N SER A 11 -17.77 48.64 -2.25
CA SER A 11 -18.45 47.34 -2.34
C SER A 11 -17.42 46.22 -2.38
N GLY A 12 -17.30 45.47 -1.28
CA GLY A 12 -16.54 44.23 -1.24
C GLY A 12 -17.27 43.16 -2.05
N ALA A 13 -16.72 42.82 -3.23
CA ALA A 13 -17.14 41.65 -3.97
C ALA A 13 -16.70 40.40 -3.19
N ILE A 14 -17.67 39.65 -2.66
CA ILE A 14 -17.45 38.31 -2.12
C ILE A 14 -17.18 37.41 -3.34
N LEU A 15 -15.90 37.12 -3.60
CA LEU A 15 -15.53 36.06 -4.52
C LEU A 15 -15.99 34.73 -3.92
N PRO A 16 -16.81 33.92 -4.62
CA PRO A 16 -17.15 32.60 -4.13
C PRO A 16 -15.87 31.78 -4.06
N TRP A 17 -15.58 31.18 -2.90
CA TRP A 17 -14.59 30.11 -2.82
C TRP A 17 -15.01 29.03 -3.81
N ALA A 18 -14.29 28.94 -4.92
CA ALA A 18 -14.35 27.77 -5.77
C ALA A 18 -13.79 26.61 -4.94
N ALA A 19 -14.69 25.84 -4.32
CA ALA A 19 -14.36 24.51 -3.85
C ALA A 19 -13.86 23.76 -5.09
N THR A 20 -12.54 23.57 -5.20
CA THR A 20 -11.97 22.64 -6.17
C THR A 20 -12.53 21.28 -5.81
N ALA A 21 -13.51 20.80 -6.58
CA ALA A 21 -14.05 19.47 -6.44
C ALA A 21 -12.87 18.49 -6.40
N ALA A 22 -12.91 17.55 -5.45
CA ALA A 22 -11.93 16.48 -5.39
C ALA A 22 -11.92 15.74 -6.74
N ALA A 23 -10.73 15.43 -7.26
CA ALA A 23 -10.63 14.51 -8.38
C ALA A 23 -11.28 13.18 -7.96
N VAL A 24 -12.18 12.66 -8.81
CA VAL A 24 -13.06 11.55 -8.43
C VAL A 24 -12.28 10.24 -8.56
N VAL A 25 -12.23 9.45 -7.48
CA VAL A 25 -11.66 8.09 -7.52
C VAL A 25 -12.51 7.21 -8.42
N PRO A 26 -11.92 6.46 -9.38
CA PRO A 26 -12.67 5.56 -10.24
C PRO A 26 -13.50 4.55 -9.44
N THR A 27 -14.64 4.14 -9.99
CA THR A 27 -15.63 3.33 -9.24
C THR A 27 -15.40 1.83 -9.34
N GLY A 28 -14.72 1.34 -10.39
CA GLY A 28 -14.53 -0.09 -10.67
C GLY A 28 -13.08 -0.56 -10.53
N PRO A 29 -12.80 -1.86 -10.81
CA PRO A 29 -11.45 -2.41 -10.79
C PRO A 29 -10.59 -1.83 -11.92
N ALA A 30 -9.27 -2.03 -11.84
CA ALA A 30 -8.36 -1.72 -12.95
C ALA A 30 -8.75 -2.51 -14.21
N LYS A 31 -8.70 -1.85 -15.38
CA LYS A 31 -9.25 -2.42 -16.63
C LYS A 31 -8.21 -2.69 -17.72
N THR A 32 -6.97 -2.23 -17.55
CA THR A 32 -5.95 -2.28 -18.62
C THR A 32 -5.69 -3.68 -19.15
N TYR A 33 -5.77 -4.71 -18.30
CA TYR A 33 -5.52 -6.12 -18.68
C TYR A 33 -6.76 -7.02 -18.57
N ALA A 34 -7.96 -6.43 -18.51
CA ALA A 34 -9.20 -7.19 -18.28
C ALA A 34 -9.42 -8.32 -19.30
N ASP A 35 -9.11 -8.09 -20.58
CA ASP A 35 -9.27 -9.10 -21.64
C ASP A 35 -8.27 -10.26 -21.48
N CYS A 36 -7.01 -9.98 -21.15
CA CYS A 36 -5.97 -11.00 -20.92
C CYS A 36 -6.22 -11.85 -19.67
N GLN A 37 -6.84 -11.28 -18.64
CA GLN A 37 -7.11 -11.99 -17.40
C GLN A 37 -8.31 -12.93 -17.50
N LYS A 38 -9.18 -12.74 -18.50
CA LYS A 38 -10.43 -13.47 -18.65
C LYS A 38 -10.21 -14.96 -18.81
N LYS A 39 -11.12 -15.77 -18.26
CA LYS A 39 -11.09 -17.22 -18.47
C LYS A 39 -11.59 -17.57 -19.87
N THR A 40 -10.71 -18.13 -20.68
CA THR A 40 -11.01 -18.55 -22.06
C THR A 40 -10.41 -19.92 -22.35
N CYS A 41 -10.78 -20.53 -23.49
CA CYS A 41 -10.19 -21.80 -23.94
C CYS A 41 -8.74 -21.62 -24.41
N ASN A 42 -8.40 -20.46 -24.98
CA ASN A 42 -7.03 -20.07 -25.31
C ASN A 42 -6.52 -19.11 -24.23
N PRO A 43 -5.69 -19.56 -23.27
CA PRO A 43 -5.34 -18.76 -22.10
C PRO A 43 -4.66 -17.43 -22.44
N LEU A 44 -4.03 -17.30 -23.61
CA LEU A 44 -3.35 -16.06 -24.03
C LEU A 44 -4.22 -15.15 -24.90
N GLU A 45 -5.50 -15.45 -25.06
CA GLU A 45 -6.45 -14.59 -25.76
C GLU A 45 -6.56 -13.22 -25.06
N GLY A 46 -6.45 -12.12 -25.82
CA GLY A 46 -6.50 -10.77 -25.27
C GLY A 46 -5.20 -10.32 -24.57
N CYS A 47 -4.18 -11.17 -24.51
CA CYS A 47 -2.91 -10.83 -23.86
C CYS A 47 -1.97 -10.00 -24.75
N PRO A 48 -1.14 -9.13 -24.15
CA PRO A 48 -0.06 -8.46 -24.86
C PRO A 48 0.88 -9.47 -25.54
N PRO A 49 1.56 -9.08 -26.63
CA PRO A 49 2.62 -9.91 -27.22
C PRO A 49 3.68 -10.31 -26.20
N ASN A 50 4.31 -11.47 -26.41
CA ASN A 50 5.35 -12.02 -25.52
C ASN A 50 4.89 -12.31 -24.09
N THR A 51 3.59 -12.57 -23.87
CA THR A 51 3.08 -13.03 -22.58
C THR A 51 3.48 -14.48 -22.32
N LEU A 52 4.11 -14.75 -21.18
CA LEU A 52 4.36 -16.10 -20.69
C LEU A 52 3.13 -16.62 -19.93
N TYR A 53 2.75 -17.87 -20.16
CA TYR A 53 1.68 -18.53 -19.41
C TYR A 53 2.24 -19.49 -18.36
N VAL A 54 1.83 -19.31 -17.11
CA VAL A 54 2.18 -20.16 -15.97
C VAL A 54 0.96 -20.97 -15.55
N SER A 55 1.11 -22.30 -15.48
CA SER A 55 0.07 -23.18 -14.94
C SER A 55 0.70 -24.45 -14.39
N LYS A 56 0.22 -24.89 -13.23
CA LYS A 56 0.66 -26.16 -12.61
C LYS A 56 0.21 -27.40 -13.39
N THR A 57 -0.82 -27.27 -14.23
CA THR A 57 -1.53 -28.41 -14.83
C THR A 57 -1.72 -28.29 -16.34
N SER A 58 -1.68 -27.09 -16.92
CA SER A 58 -1.90 -26.94 -18.36
C SER A 58 -0.69 -27.43 -19.17
N PRO A 59 -0.88 -28.30 -20.17
CA PRO A 59 0.19 -28.70 -21.09
C PRO A 59 0.64 -27.55 -22.02
N SER A 60 -0.16 -26.48 -22.13
CA SER A 60 0.17 -25.29 -22.91
C SER A 60 1.01 -24.27 -22.14
N ALA A 61 1.32 -24.52 -20.87
CA ALA A 61 2.07 -23.60 -20.03
C ALA A 61 3.55 -23.55 -20.43
N ASN A 62 4.12 -22.35 -20.39
CA ASN A 62 5.56 -22.16 -20.54
C ASN A 62 6.30 -22.62 -19.28
N PHE A 63 5.70 -22.40 -18.10
CA PHE A 63 6.28 -22.76 -16.81
C PHE A 63 5.21 -23.29 -15.85
N THR A 64 5.64 -24.10 -14.88
CA THR A 64 4.78 -24.62 -13.81
C THR A 64 4.87 -23.83 -12.51
N THR A 65 5.87 -22.95 -12.39
CA THR A 65 6.08 -22.04 -11.25
C THR A 65 6.22 -20.60 -11.74
N ILE A 66 5.82 -19.64 -10.92
CA ILE A 66 5.84 -18.21 -11.26
C ILE A 66 7.29 -17.72 -11.22
N GLN A 67 8.06 -18.12 -10.20
CA GLN A 67 9.46 -17.73 -10.08
C GLN A 67 10.33 -18.22 -11.24
N ALA A 68 10.06 -19.41 -11.80
CA ALA A 68 10.80 -19.87 -12.99
C ALA A 68 10.50 -19.00 -14.21
N ALA A 69 9.24 -18.57 -14.39
CA ALA A 69 8.87 -17.64 -15.45
C ALA A 69 9.56 -16.29 -15.26
N ILE A 70 9.58 -15.74 -14.04
CA ILE A 70 10.32 -14.49 -13.72
C ILE A 70 11.81 -14.63 -14.06
N ALA A 71 12.44 -15.72 -13.62
CA ALA A 71 13.86 -15.98 -13.83
C ALA A 71 14.23 -16.22 -15.31
N SER A 72 13.27 -16.61 -16.15
CA SER A 72 13.49 -16.83 -17.58
C SER A 72 13.60 -15.54 -18.39
N LEU A 73 13.12 -14.41 -17.85
CA LEU A 73 13.06 -13.17 -18.59
C LEU A 73 14.46 -12.51 -18.69
N PRO A 74 14.84 -11.96 -19.85
CA PRO A 74 16.14 -11.30 -20.01
C PRO A 74 16.20 -9.99 -19.21
N ASN A 75 17.37 -9.64 -18.69
CA ASN A 75 17.56 -8.36 -17.98
C ASN A 75 17.78 -7.20 -18.98
N ASN A 76 16.68 -6.70 -19.54
CA ASN A 76 16.61 -5.59 -20.49
C ASN A 76 15.52 -4.58 -20.05
N THR A 77 15.25 -3.58 -20.90
CA THR A 77 14.24 -2.54 -20.66
C THR A 77 12.89 -2.86 -21.28
N ASP A 78 12.76 -3.99 -21.99
CA ASP A 78 11.51 -4.39 -22.64
C ASP A 78 10.46 -4.78 -21.59
N ALA A 79 9.19 -4.55 -21.92
CA ALA A 79 8.06 -4.92 -21.08
C ALA A 79 7.69 -6.40 -21.27
N TYR A 80 7.49 -7.11 -20.16
CA TYR A 80 7.04 -8.51 -20.17
C TYR A 80 5.79 -8.68 -19.33
N THR A 81 4.95 -9.63 -19.74
CA THR A 81 3.74 -10.02 -19.02
C THR A 81 3.81 -11.51 -18.71
N ILE A 82 3.41 -11.89 -17.49
CA ILE A 82 3.26 -13.28 -17.06
C ILE A 82 1.82 -13.46 -16.63
N LEU A 83 1.06 -14.27 -17.37
CA LEU A 83 -0.29 -14.68 -17.02
C LEU A 83 -0.24 -15.97 -16.20
N ILE A 84 -0.91 -15.99 -15.06
CA ILE A 84 -0.83 -17.05 -14.07
C ILE A 84 -2.22 -17.68 -13.91
N ALA A 85 -2.31 -18.97 -14.21
CA ALA A 85 -3.55 -19.74 -14.07
C ALA A 85 -3.95 -19.91 -12.59
N PRO A 86 -5.25 -20.13 -12.31
CA PRO A 86 -5.74 -20.43 -10.96
C PRO A 86 -4.95 -21.54 -10.27
N GLY A 87 -4.64 -21.34 -8.99
CA GLY A 87 -3.93 -22.32 -8.19
C GLY A 87 -3.21 -21.72 -6.99
N ASN A 88 -2.81 -22.64 -6.09
CA ASN A 88 -1.93 -22.34 -4.97
C ASN A 88 -0.48 -22.63 -5.38
N TYR A 89 0.36 -21.60 -5.37
CA TYR A 89 1.78 -21.64 -5.67
C TYR A 89 2.55 -21.43 -4.37
N THR A 90 3.36 -22.40 -3.94
CA THR A 90 4.15 -22.30 -2.70
C THR A 90 5.59 -22.03 -3.07
N GLU A 91 5.97 -20.76 -3.10
CA GLU A 91 7.25 -20.28 -3.60
C GLU A 91 7.50 -18.83 -3.14
N GLN A 92 8.77 -18.44 -3.06
CA GLN A 92 9.14 -17.02 -2.97
C GLN A 92 9.31 -16.46 -4.37
N LEU A 93 8.78 -15.25 -4.58
CA LEU A 93 8.93 -14.47 -5.79
C LEU A 93 9.97 -13.36 -5.56
N ASN A 94 10.98 -13.30 -6.42
CA ASN A 94 12.03 -12.28 -6.36
C ASN A 94 12.19 -11.63 -7.73
N VAL A 95 11.81 -10.36 -7.83
CA VAL A 95 11.86 -9.56 -9.05
C VAL A 95 13.03 -8.59 -8.99
N THR A 96 14.11 -8.93 -9.72
CA THR A 96 15.36 -8.14 -9.76
C THR A 96 15.62 -7.41 -11.07
N ARG A 97 14.82 -7.68 -12.11
CA ARG A 97 14.95 -7.01 -13.41
C ARG A 97 14.63 -5.51 -13.32
N ALA A 98 15.31 -4.70 -14.14
CA ALA A 98 15.07 -3.26 -14.20
C ALA A 98 13.88 -2.87 -15.10
N GLY A 99 13.68 -3.57 -16.22
CA GLY A 99 12.59 -3.28 -17.15
C GLY A 99 11.20 -3.68 -16.63
N PRO A 100 10.11 -3.15 -17.24
CA PRO A 100 8.75 -3.39 -16.78
C PRO A 100 8.37 -4.88 -16.70
N LEU A 101 7.62 -5.24 -15.67
CA LEU A 101 7.08 -6.59 -15.48
C LEU A 101 5.65 -6.53 -14.96
N THR A 102 4.74 -7.19 -15.65
CA THR A 102 3.35 -7.34 -15.23
C THR A 102 3.04 -8.80 -14.90
N LEU A 103 2.60 -9.07 -13.67
CA LEU A 103 2.02 -10.36 -13.26
C LEU A 103 0.49 -10.25 -13.26
N LEU A 104 -0.17 -11.16 -13.97
CA LEU A 104 -1.62 -11.20 -14.13
C LEU A 104 -2.18 -12.51 -13.57
N GLY A 105 -3.05 -12.42 -12.58
CA GLY A 105 -3.88 -13.56 -12.18
C GLY A 105 -5.06 -13.71 -13.13
N VAL A 106 -5.30 -14.94 -13.61
CA VAL A 106 -6.51 -15.26 -14.40
C VAL A 106 -7.75 -15.12 -13.51
N THR A 107 -8.69 -14.28 -13.93
CA THR A 107 -9.97 -14.02 -13.27
C THR A 107 -10.93 -13.28 -14.20
N ASP A 108 -12.23 -13.44 -14.00
CA ASP A 108 -13.26 -12.66 -14.72
C ASP A 108 -13.63 -11.34 -14.00
N ARG A 109 -13.03 -11.07 -12.83
CA ARG A 109 -13.40 -9.96 -11.94
C ARG A 109 -13.31 -8.56 -12.60
N PRO A 110 -12.23 -8.20 -13.33
CA PRO A 110 -12.19 -6.93 -14.05
C PRO A 110 -13.29 -6.79 -15.11
N ALA A 111 -13.59 -7.89 -15.83
CA ALA A 111 -14.61 -7.91 -16.88
C ALA A 111 -16.04 -7.82 -16.32
N SER A 112 -16.29 -8.38 -15.13
CA SER A 112 -17.57 -8.25 -14.43
C SER A 112 -17.74 -6.90 -13.72
N GLY A 113 -16.69 -6.09 -13.63
CA GLY A 113 -16.68 -4.81 -12.91
C GLY A 113 -16.73 -4.96 -11.39
N SER A 114 -16.47 -6.16 -10.86
CA SER A 114 -16.52 -6.44 -9.43
C SER A 114 -15.23 -6.00 -8.74
N LEU A 115 -15.34 -5.36 -7.58
CA LEU A 115 -14.18 -4.95 -6.78
C LEU A 115 -13.65 -6.13 -5.97
N TYR A 116 -12.34 -6.16 -5.74
CA TYR A 116 -11.70 -7.12 -4.83
C TYR A 116 -11.75 -6.65 -3.37
N SER A 117 -11.59 -5.35 -3.16
CA SER A 117 -11.61 -4.71 -1.85
C SER A 117 -12.99 -4.62 -1.20
N ASP A 118 -14.08 -4.96 -1.89
CA ASP A 118 -15.45 -4.92 -1.36
C ASP A 118 -15.70 -6.09 -0.39
N VAL A 119 -15.13 -5.94 0.81
CA VAL A 119 -15.25 -6.86 1.94
C VAL A 119 -15.89 -6.14 3.12
N ASN A 120 -16.61 -6.85 3.98
CA ASN A 120 -17.19 -6.34 5.22
C ASN A 120 -17.05 -7.36 6.36
N LEU A 121 -17.54 -7.03 7.56
CA LEU A 121 -17.43 -7.90 8.75
C LEU A 121 -18.09 -9.28 8.58
N ASN A 122 -19.06 -9.37 7.66
CA ASN A 122 -19.86 -10.56 7.37
C ASN A 122 -19.45 -11.26 6.08
N THR A 123 -18.48 -10.75 5.31
CA THR A 123 -17.95 -11.51 4.18
C THR A 123 -17.25 -12.75 4.72
N THR A 124 -17.96 -13.87 4.68
CA THR A 124 -17.47 -15.20 5.02
C THR A 124 -16.54 -15.69 3.90
N ALA A 125 -15.26 -15.90 4.21
CA ALA A 125 -14.32 -16.82 3.55
C ALA A 125 -14.12 -16.80 1.99
N ALA A 126 -14.78 -15.94 1.22
CA ALA A 126 -14.92 -16.11 -0.24
C ALA A 126 -14.30 -15.02 -1.13
N ASN A 127 -13.81 -13.90 -0.58
CA ASN A 127 -13.09 -12.90 -1.38
C ASN A 127 -11.58 -13.21 -1.39
N HIS A 128 -11.22 -14.22 -2.15
CA HIS A 128 -9.84 -14.56 -2.47
C HIS A 128 -9.66 -14.53 -3.98
N ASN A 129 -8.46 -14.14 -4.44
CA ASN A 129 -8.13 -14.35 -5.83
C ASN A 129 -7.88 -15.85 -6.07
N GLU A 130 -8.14 -16.28 -7.28
CA GLU A 130 -7.96 -17.69 -7.67
C GLU A 130 -6.49 -18.09 -7.80
N VAL A 131 -5.62 -17.09 -7.98
CA VAL A 131 -4.17 -17.25 -7.90
C VAL A 131 -3.71 -16.82 -6.51
N GLN A 132 -3.14 -17.77 -5.77
CA GLN A 132 -2.60 -17.51 -4.44
C GLN A 132 -1.16 -17.98 -4.37
N VAL A 133 -0.27 -17.08 -3.96
CA VAL A 133 1.15 -17.34 -3.74
C VAL A 133 1.40 -17.39 -2.25
N TRP A 134 1.99 -18.48 -1.78
CA TRP A 134 2.19 -18.79 -0.38
C TRP A 134 3.67 -18.90 -0.07
N TRP A 135 4.10 -18.18 0.95
CA TRP A 135 5.37 -18.42 1.61
C TRP A 135 5.20 -18.23 3.10
N ASN A 136 4.97 -19.33 3.80
CA ASN A 136 4.69 -19.34 5.23
C ASN A 136 6.02 -19.41 5.98
N ALA A 137 6.54 -18.24 6.35
CA ALA A 137 7.76 -18.12 7.14
C ALA A 137 7.66 -16.90 8.06
N ALA A 138 8.14 -17.04 9.29
CA ALA A 138 8.18 -15.94 10.25
C ALA A 138 9.58 -15.83 10.86
N ASN A 139 10.05 -14.60 11.06
CA ASN A 139 11.32 -14.31 11.72
C ASN A 139 11.18 -14.38 13.24
N GLN A 140 10.70 -15.53 13.72
CA GLN A 140 10.53 -15.78 15.15
C GLN A 140 11.89 -15.91 15.80
N ASN A 141 12.05 -15.34 16.99
CA ASN A 141 13.31 -15.38 17.75
C ASN A 141 14.53 -14.88 16.94
N ALA A 142 14.31 -14.04 15.92
CA ALA A 142 15.34 -13.54 15.01
C ALA A 142 16.18 -14.65 14.33
N VAL A 143 15.54 -15.77 13.95
CA VAL A 143 16.19 -16.88 13.21
C VAL A 143 16.75 -16.41 11.86
N PHE A 144 16.05 -15.50 11.17
CA PHE A 144 16.54 -14.87 9.96
C PHE A 144 17.26 -13.56 10.27
N PRO A 145 18.33 -13.23 9.53
CA PRO A 145 19.01 -11.96 9.69
C PRO A 145 18.13 -10.76 9.32
N ASP A 146 17.06 -10.97 8.55
CA ASP A 146 16.10 -9.93 8.14
C ASP A 146 14.75 -10.54 7.69
N ASN A 147 13.67 -9.75 7.69
CA ASN A 147 12.35 -10.16 7.22
C ASN A 147 12.29 -10.39 5.70
N ALA A 148 13.22 -9.86 4.91
CA ALA A 148 13.25 -10.10 3.46
C ALA A 148 13.27 -11.60 3.11
N TYR A 149 13.87 -12.43 3.96
CA TYR A 149 13.93 -13.89 3.81
C TYR A 149 12.60 -14.60 4.09
N THR A 150 11.64 -13.91 4.72
CA THR A 150 10.30 -14.43 4.95
C THR A 150 9.27 -13.92 3.94
N SER A 151 9.68 -13.08 2.98
CA SER A 151 8.79 -12.49 1.99
C SER A 151 8.18 -13.51 1.04
N VAL A 152 6.90 -13.31 0.68
CA VAL A 152 6.29 -14.00 -0.47
C VAL A 152 6.75 -13.36 -1.78
N LEU A 153 6.76 -12.03 -1.85
CA LEU A 153 7.23 -11.26 -3.00
C LEU A 153 8.19 -10.16 -2.57
N THR A 154 9.35 -10.10 -3.23
CA THR A 154 10.24 -8.94 -3.19
C THR A 154 10.40 -8.32 -4.59
N VAL A 155 10.34 -6.99 -4.65
CA VAL A 155 10.61 -6.20 -5.84
C VAL A 155 11.72 -5.20 -5.52
N GLY A 156 12.90 -5.42 -6.11
CA GLY A 156 14.06 -4.57 -5.92
C GLY A 156 15.27 -5.09 -6.69
N PRO A 157 16.31 -4.27 -6.89
CA PRO A 157 17.43 -4.60 -7.78
C PRO A 157 18.24 -5.83 -7.33
N ASN A 158 18.18 -6.16 -6.05
CA ASN A 158 18.78 -7.35 -5.44
C ASN A 158 18.21 -7.54 -4.02
N LEU A 159 18.49 -8.68 -3.40
CA LEU A 159 18.03 -9.01 -2.05
C LEU A 159 18.49 -8.00 -0.98
N ASN A 160 19.73 -7.50 -1.08
CA ASN A 160 20.29 -6.55 -0.12
C ASN A 160 19.51 -5.22 -0.12
N ALA A 161 19.03 -4.80 -1.28
CA ALA A 161 18.20 -3.60 -1.41
C ALA A 161 16.81 -3.77 -0.78
N THR A 162 16.33 -5.00 -0.65
CA THR A 162 15.01 -5.34 -0.08
C THR A 162 15.07 -5.72 1.40
N LEU A 163 16.25 -5.70 2.02
CA LEU A 163 16.38 -5.91 3.46
C LEU A 163 15.60 -4.83 4.20
N THR A 164 14.76 -5.28 5.11
CA THR A 164 13.80 -4.46 5.83
C THR A 164 14.50 -3.54 6.84
N GLY A 165 15.68 -3.98 7.30
CA GLY A 165 16.56 -3.25 8.16
C GLY A 165 15.99 -3.17 9.57
N SER A 166 16.79 -3.54 10.57
CA SER A 166 16.45 -3.27 11.97
C SER A 166 16.53 -1.77 12.25
N GLY A 167 15.50 -1.00 11.87
CA GLY A 167 15.36 0.40 12.23
C GLY A 167 16.41 1.33 11.60
N PRO A 168 16.86 2.39 12.30
CA PRO A 168 17.88 3.36 11.83
C PRO A 168 19.20 2.71 11.39
N THR A 169 19.43 1.46 11.77
CA THR A 169 20.66 0.69 11.61
C THR A 169 20.54 -0.46 10.60
N GLY A 170 19.49 -0.48 9.76
CA GLY A 170 19.42 -1.45 8.66
C GLY A 170 20.70 -1.44 7.81
N PHE A 171 21.06 -2.59 7.23
CA PHE A 171 22.26 -2.70 6.40
C PHE A 171 22.29 -1.57 5.38
N PRO A 172 23.35 -0.72 5.37
CA PRO A 172 23.41 0.38 4.44
C PRO A 172 23.39 -0.18 3.03
N VAL A 173 22.30 0.08 2.31
CA VAL A 173 22.24 -0.22 0.88
C VAL A 173 23.30 0.65 0.21
N PRO A 174 24.32 0.06 -0.45
CA PRO A 174 25.40 0.82 -1.09
C PRO A 174 24.85 1.96 -1.93
N GLU A 175 25.52 3.11 -1.90
CA GLU A 175 25.05 4.33 -2.56
C GLU A 175 24.86 4.10 -4.07
N ASP A 176 25.75 3.33 -4.67
CA ASP A 176 25.79 2.90 -6.06
C ASP A 176 24.82 1.76 -6.42
N THR A 177 24.01 1.27 -5.47
CA THR A 177 22.99 0.27 -5.78
C THR A 177 22.02 0.83 -6.83
N PRO A 178 21.83 0.15 -7.97
CA PRO A 178 21.00 0.66 -9.05
C PRO A 178 19.53 0.73 -8.64
N PHE A 179 18.72 1.45 -9.41
CA PHE A 179 17.26 1.30 -9.32
C PHE A 179 16.86 -0.04 -9.95
N GLY A 180 15.93 -0.74 -9.31
CA GLY A 180 15.35 -2.01 -9.77
C GLY A 180 14.23 -1.78 -10.78
N CYS A 181 13.16 -2.58 -10.69
CA CYS A 181 12.06 -2.51 -11.65
C CYS A 181 11.41 -1.12 -11.65
N VAL A 182 11.42 -0.44 -12.80
CA VAL A 182 10.87 0.91 -12.95
C VAL A 182 9.35 0.93 -13.09
N ASP A 183 8.73 -0.21 -13.37
CA ASP A 183 7.29 -0.39 -13.58
C ASP A 183 6.91 -1.86 -13.34
N PHE A 184 6.89 -2.28 -12.08
CA PHE A 184 6.33 -3.57 -11.70
C PHE A 184 4.84 -3.45 -11.47
N ARG A 185 4.05 -4.42 -11.95
CA ARG A 185 2.61 -4.47 -11.72
C ARG A 185 2.14 -5.87 -11.37
N ALA A 186 1.23 -5.99 -10.41
CA ALA A 186 0.53 -7.22 -10.10
C ALA A 186 -0.99 -6.99 -10.09
N TYR A 187 -1.73 -7.88 -10.76
CA TYR A 187 -3.18 -7.81 -10.86
C TYR A 187 -3.83 -9.11 -10.38
N ASN A 188 -4.78 -9.00 -9.46
CA ASN A 188 -5.64 -10.10 -9.03
C ASN A 188 -4.90 -11.37 -8.56
N ILE A 189 -3.88 -11.18 -7.72
CA ILE A 189 -3.10 -12.24 -7.08
C ILE A 189 -3.13 -12.03 -5.56
N ASP A 190 -3.27 -13.12 -4.80
CA ASP A 190 -3.09 -13.09 -3.35
C ASP A 190 -1.65 -13.48 -2.98
N PHE A 191 -0.96 -12.66 -2.21
CA PHE A 191 0.34 -12.94 -1.59
C PHE A 191 0.15 -13.22 -0.10
N ARG A 192 0.47 -14.43 0.34
CA ARG A 192 0.11 -14.95 1.67
C ARG A 192 1.31 -15.46 2.43
N ASN A 193 1.56 -14.83 3.58
CA ASN A 193 2.45 -15.34 4.61
C ASN A 193 1.63 -15.51 5.90
N ASP A 194 0.90 -16.61 5.97
CA ASP A 194 0.03 -16.98 7.10
C ASP A 194 0.64 -18.13 7.90
N GLU A 195 1.94 -18.02 8.21
CA GLU A 195 2.72 -19.06 8.90
C GLU A 195 2.10 -19.51 10.24
N TYR A 196 1.54 -18.58 11.01
CA TYR A 196 0.71 -18.91 12.17
C TYR A 196 -0.61 -18.16 12.11
N PRO A 197 -1.71 -18.72 12.65
CA PRO A 197 -3.01 -18.04 12.75
C PRO A 197 -3.02 -16.96 13.86
N ARG A 198 -1.88 -16.29 14.08
CA ARG A 198 -1.64 -15.21 15.05
C ARG A 198 -0.32 -14.51 14.72
N SER A 199 -0.13 -13.29 15.21
CA SER A 199 1.21 -12.67 15.26
C SER A 199 2.16 -13.51 16.11
N SER A 200 3.32 -13.86 15.56
CA SER A 200 4.33 -14.69 16.22
C SER A 200 5.76 -14.25 15.88
N GLY A 201 5.92 -12.97 15.54
CA GLY A 201 7.12 -12.38 14.93
C GLY A 201 6.85 -11.92 13.51
N PRO A 202 7.75 -11.11 12.90
CA PRO A 202 7.58 -10.61 11.55
C PRO A 202 7.41 -11.71 10.49
N ALA A 203 6.42 -11.57 9.62
CA ALA A 203 6.10 -12.50 8.56
C ALA A 203 5.74 -11.70 7.30
N HIS A 204 6.69 -11.56 6.39
CA HIS A 204 6.57 -10.60 5.33
C HIS A 204 5.73 -11.12 4.15
N ALA A 205 4.76 -10.34 3.65
CA ALA A 205 4.03 -10.70 2.43
C ALA A 205 4.67 -10.05 1.20
N VAL A 206 4.75 -8.72 1.16
CA VAL A 206 5.24 -7.98 -0.01
C VAL A 206 6.23 -6.89 0.39
N GLY A 207 7.41 -6.92 -0.22
CA GLY A 207 8.47 -5.93 -0.04
C GLY A 207 8.82 -5.22 -1.34
N VAL A 208 8.82 -3.89 -1.32
CA VAL A 208 9.21 -3.04 -2.45
C VAL A 208 10.35 -2.13 -2.03
N SER A 209 11.46 -2.12 -2.76
CA SER A 209 12.60 -1.22 -2.46
C SER A 209 13.39 -0.89 -3.72
N ARG A 210 13.78 0.39 -3.87
CA ARG A 210 14.42 0.93 -5.07
C ARG A 210 13.69 0.53 -6.35
N ALA A 211 12.37 0.56 -6.33
CA ALA A 211 11.51 0.11 -7.42
C ALA A 211 10.19 0.87 -7.39
N ASN A 212 9.48 0.88 -8.51
CA ASN A 212 8.09 1.34 -8.58
C ASN A 212 7.17 0.14 -8.80
N ALA A 213 6.16 -0.01 -7.95
CA ALA A 213 5.31 -1.19 -7.93
C ALA A 213 3.82 -0.84 -7.77
N GLY A 214 2.98 -1.23 -8.73
CA GLY A 214 1.53 -1.11 -8.66
C GLY A 214 0.84 -2.45 -8.35
N PHE A 215 -0.14 -2.43 -7.46
CA PHE A 215 -0.94 -3.60 -7.09
C PHE A 215 -2.43 -3.29 -7.28
N TYR A 216 -3.13 -4.12 -8.05
CA TYR A 216 -4.50 -3.86 -8.47
C TYR A 216 -5.38 -5.09 -8.22
N GLY A 217 -6.35 -4.99 -7.32
CA GLY A 217 -7.21 -6.13 -7.02
C GLY A 217 -6.50 -7.28 -6.29
N CYS A 218 -5.37 -7.03 -5.63
CA CYS A 218 -4.53 -8.04 -4.98
C CYS A 218 -4.85 -8.17 -3.48
N GLY A 219 -4.57 -9.36 -2.95
CA GLY A 219 -4.61 -9.64 -1.52
C GLY A 219 -3.21 -9.71 -0.94
N LEU A 220 -2.96 -9.03 0.17
CA LEU A 220 -1.70 -9.11 0.93
C LEU A 220 -2.02 -9.54 2.35
N TYR A 221 -1.59 -10.73 2.73
CA TYR A 221 -2.03 -11.35 3.98
C TYR A 221 -0.85 -11.79 4.84
N SER A 222 -0.79 -11.24 6.06
CA SER A 222 0.03 -11.76 7.15
C SER A 222 -0.49 -11.27 8.51
N TYR A 223 0.37 -11.18 9.53
CA TYR A 223 0.05 -10.69 10.86
C TYR A 223 0.97 -9.55 11.28
N GLN A 224 2.26 -9.80 11.42
CA GLN A 224 3.22 -8.76 11.73
C GLN A 224 4.05 -8.43 10.49
N ASP A 225 4.21 -7.14 10.19
CA ASP A 225 5.06 -6.66 9.10
C ASP A 225 4.59 -7.13 7.70
N THR A 226 3.27 -7.09 7.40
CA THR A 226 2.70 -7.58 6.12
C THR A 226 3.28 -6.90 4.87
N LEU A 227 3.29 -5.56 4.82
CA LEU A 227 3.74 -4.77 3.67
C LEU A 227 4.91 -3.86 4.06
N TYR A 228 5.99 -3.92 3.27
CA TYR A 228 7.19 -3.12 3.44
C TYR A 228 7.46 -2.29 2.19
N VAL A 229 7.60 -0.98 2.37
CA VAL A 229 8.09 -0.09 1.31
C VAL A 229 9.37 0.58 1.78
N GLY A 230 10.51 0.06 1.34
CA GLY A 230 11.84 0.47 1.77
C GLY A 230 12.43 1.63 0.98
N LYS A 231 13.76 1.72 0.97
CA LYS A 231 14.53 2.85 0.42
C LYS A 231 14.16 3.10 -1.03
N LEU A 232 13.77 4.34 -1.37
CA LEU A 232 13.42 4.74 -2.75
C LEU A 232 12.36 3.82 -3.39
N GLY A 233 11.57 3.11 -2.59
CA GLY A 233 10.43 2.34 -3.06
C GLY A 233 9.22 3.26 -3.23
N ASN A 234 8.58 3.20 -4.39
CA ASN A 234 7.26 3.77 -4.63
C ASN A 234 6.27 2.64 -4.84
N ALA A 235 5.20 2.59 -4.06
CA ALA A 235 4.20 1.54 -4.17
C ALA A 235 2.78 2.11 -4.17
N TYR A 236 1.99 1.77 -5.19
CA TYR A 236 0.60 2.18 -5.33
C TYR A 236 -0.32 0.97 -5.26
N PHE A 237 -1.37 1.07 -4.45
CA PHE A 237 -2.33 0.01 -4.17
C PHE A 237 -3.72 0.53 -4.50
N TYR A 238 -4.41 -0.10 -5.44
CA TYR A 238 -5.81 0.18 -5.77
C TYR A 238 -6.67 -1.08 -5.72
N ASP A 239 -7.85 -1.01 -5.09
CA ASP A 239 -8.79 -2.14 -4.97
C ASP A 239 -8.18 -3.37 -4.27
N ASN A 240 -7.30 -3.18 -3.28
CA ASN A 240 -6.63 -4.30 -2.59
C ASN A 240 -7.30 -4.66 -1.27
N VAL A 241 -6.99 -5.85 -0.77
CA VAL A 241 -7.17 -6.20 0.65
C VAL A 241 -5.80 -6.40 1.27
N ILE A 242 -5.46 -5.62 2.29
CA ILE A 242 -4.21 -5.74 3.04
C ILE A 242 -4.56 -6.10 4.49
N ALA A 243 -4.20 -7.32 4.91
CA ALA A 243 -4.55 -7.85 6.21
C ALA A 243 -3.34 -7.99 7.12
N GLY A 244 -3.52 -7.63 8.39
CA GLY A 244 -2.47 -7.72 9.39
C GLY A 244 -2.94 -7.44 10.80
N GLN A 245 -2.00 -7.42 11.73
CA GLN A 245 -2.19 -7.22 13.16
C GLN A 245 -1.20 -6.18 13.70
N THR A 246 0.11 -6.44 13.54
CA THR A 246 1.17 -5.62 14.15
C THR A 246 1.96 -4.89 13.09
N ASP A 247 1.95 -3.56 13.13
CA ASP A 247 2.78 -2.70 12.28
C ASP A 247 2.72 -3.11 10.80
N PHE A 248 1.55 -3.56 10.34
CA PHE A 248 1.45 -4.34 9.11
C PHE A 248 1.61 -3.52 7.83
N LEU A 249 1.63 -2.19 7.95
CA LEU A 249 2.17 -1.27 6.95
C LEU A 249 3.41 -0.58 7.54
N TYR A 250 4.60 -0.94 7.08
CA TYR A 250 5.84 -0.35 7.58
C TYR A 250 6.82 -0.05 6.45
N GLY A 251 7.84 0.76 6.74
CA GLY A 251 8.81 1.16 5.73
C GLY A 251 9.30 2.58 5.88
N PHE A 252 9.95 3.08 4.83
CA PHE A 252 10.51 4.42 4.75
C PHE A 252 10.56 4.99 3.32
N GLY A 253 9.92 4.33 2.35
CA GLY A 253 9.66 4.87 1.01
C GLY A 253 8.32 5.62 0.95
N THR A 254 7.65 5.54 -0.20
CA THR A 254 6.31 6.15 -0.42
C THR A 254 5.30 5.08 -0.80
N ALA A 255 4.23 4.96 -0.01
CA ALA A 255 3.10 4.10 -0.29
C ALA A 255 1.81 4.93 -0.40
N TYR A 256 1.00 4.66 -1.43
CA TYR A 256 -0.32 5.25 -1.56
C TYR A 256 -1.34 4.14 -1.76
N ILE A 257 -2.29 4.04 -0.83
CA ILE A 257 -3.30 2.99 -0.77
C ILE A 257 -4.66 3.65 -0.99
N GLU A 258 -5.32 3.30 -2.09
CA GLU A 258 -6.55 3.91 -2.54
C GLU A 258 -7.63 2.86 -2.73
N LYS A 259 -8.88 3.19 -2.37
CA LYS A 259 -10.03 2.32 -2.64
C LYS A 259 -9.80 0.88 -2.19
N SER A 260 -9.20 0.69 -1.03
CA SER A 260 -8.72 -0.61 -0.55
C SER A 260 -9.26 -0.90 0.84
N THR A 261 -9.18 -2.16 1.25
CA THR A 261 -9.54 -2.57 2.61
C THR A 261 -8.31 -2.96 3.42
N LEU A 262 -8.13 -2.27 4.55
CA LEU A 262 -7.21 -2.67 5.60
C LEU A 262 -7.96 -3.55 6.61
N SER A 263 -7.64 -4.84 6.62
CA SER A 263 -8.32 -5.87 7.41
C SER A 263 -7.54 -6.19 8.69
N MET A 264 -8.04 -5.71 9.84
CA MET A 264 -7.39 -5.86 11.14
C MET A 264 -7.68 -7.23 11.75
N ARG A 265 -6.69 -8.13 11.71
CA ARG A 265 -6.77 -9.48 12.28
C ARG A 265 -6.69 -9.48 13.80
N ASN A 266 -6.07 -8.48 14.40
CA ASN A 266 -6.11 -8.13 15.82
C ASN A 266 -5.43 -6.75 15.98
N CYS A 267 -5.30 -6.23 17.20
CA CYS A 267 -4.45 -5.06 17.46
C CYS A 267 -3.06 -5.50 17.95
N GLY A 268 -2.00 -4.87 17.44
CA GLY A 268 -0.66 -4.91 17.99
C GLY A 268 0.12 -3.70 17.49
N GLY A 269 0.72 -2.88 18.35
CA GLY A 269 1.37 -1.66 17.89
C GLY A 269 0.39 -0.70 17.18
N GLY A 270 0.60 -0.46 15.88
CA GLY A 270 -0.35 0.25 15.03
C GLY A 270 -0.56 -0.39 13.66
N ILE A 271 -1.53 0.12 12.89
CA ILE A 271 -1.68 -0.25 11.47
C ILE A 271 -0.46 0.22 10.67
N THR A 272 -0.05 1.46 10.87
CA THR A 272 1.14 2.06 10.23
C THR A 272 2.33 2.19 11.21
N ALA A 273 3.53 1.83 10.76
CA ALA A 273 4.79 2.05 11.47
C ALA A 273 5.86 2.57 10.49
N TRP A 274 5.79 3.86 10.18
CA TRP A 274 6.71 4.46 9.20
C TRP A 274 7.97 4.98 9.88
N LYS A 275 9.09 4.79 9.21
CA LYS A 275 10.37 5.42 9.53
C LYS A 275 10.56 6.56 8.53
N GLY A 276 10.56 7.79 9.02
CA GLY A 276 11.00 8.91 8.18
C GLY A 276 12.51 8.89 7.98
N THR A 277 12.94 9.67 7.01
CA THR A 277 14.35 9.88 6.69
C THR A 277 14.58 11.33 6.31
N ASN A 278 15.81 11.81 6.38
CA ASN A 278 16.14 13.11 5.84
C ASN A 278 16.38 12.99 4.33
N THR A 279 15.79 13.90 3.58
CA THR A 279 16.02 14.08 2.14
C THR A 279 16.54 15.48 1.90
N THR A 280 17.24 15.68 0.78
CA THR A 280 17.69 17.01 0.33
C THR A 280 16.58 17.79 -0.39
N PHE A 281 15.45 17.14 -0.65
CA PHE A 281 14.24 17.67 -1.28
C PHE A 281 13.05 17.61 -0.32
N GLU A 282 11.90 18.18 -0.70
CA GLU A 282 10.67 18.09 0.10
C GLU A 282 10.30 16.63 0.33
N ASN A 283 10.43 16.17 1.57
CA ASN A 283 10.22 14.77 1.90
C ASN A 283 8.72 14.44 1.78
N LYS A 284 8.35 13.55 0.86
CA LYS A 284 7.02 12.92 0.75
C LYS A 284 6.99 11.44 1.13
N TYR A 285 8.10 10.87 1.61
CA TYR A 285 8.12 9.49 2.10
C TYR A 285 7.15 9.31 3.26
N GLY A 286 6.26 8.34 3.13
CA GLY A 286 5.12 8.17 4.00
C GLY A 286 4.18 7.12 3.45
N VAL A 287 3.15 6.81 4.23
CA VAL A 287 2.02 6.01 3.77
C VAL A 287 0.73 6.81 3.83
N TYR A 288 0.05 6.89 2.69
CA TYR A 288 -1.16 7.68 2.48
C TYR A 288 -2.31 6.72 2.16
N ILE A 289 -3.35 6.71 2.99
CA ILE A 289 -4.50 5.81 2.88
C ILE A 289 -5.71 6.67 2.53
N SER A 290 -6.24 6.53 1.31
CA SER A 290 -7.31 7.36 0.76
C SER A 290 -8.51 6.52 0.33
N ASP A 291 -9.72 7.04 0.54
CA ASP A 291 -10.97 6.46 0.01
C ASP A 291 -11.10 4.95 0.30
N SER A 292 -10.55 4.55 1.45
CA SER A 292 -10.36 3.17 1.84
C SER A 292 -11.20 2.85 3.06
N GLN A 293 -11.14 1.62 3.54
CA GLN A 293 -11.76 1.27 4.80
C GLN A 293 -10.82 0.50 5.71
N VAL A 294 -11.00 0.70 7.02
CA VAL A 294 -10.28 0.04 8.09
C VAL A 294 -11.30 -0.70 8.93
N ILE A 295 -11.27 -2.04 8.87
CA ILE A 295 -12.29 -2.89 9.49
C ILE A 295 -11.65 -4.05 10.25
N ALA A 296 -12.30 -4.54 11.30
CA ALA A 296 -11.96 -5.83 11.89
C ALA A 296 -12.06 -6.94 10.84
N ALA A 297 -11.18 -7.95 10.92
CA ALA A 297 -11.10 -8.99 9.90
C ALA A 297 -12.34 -9.90 9.84
N ASN A 298 -13.13 -9.96 10.92
CA ASN A 298 -14.39 -10.70 10.96
C ASN A 298 -15.22 -10.33 12.19
N ALA A 299 -16.49 -10.75 12.18
CA ALA A 299 -17.44 -10.55 13.28
C ALA A 299 -17.03 -11.17 14.63
N SER A 300 -16.15 -12.19 14.65
CA SER A 300 -15.68 -12.79 15.91
C SER A 300 -14.62 -11.94 16.61
N ILE A 301 -13.77 -11.25 15.83
CA ILE A 301 -12.72 -10.36 16.35
C ILE A 301 -13.26 -8.96 16.63
N ALA A 302 -14.21 -8.46 15.83
CA ALA A 302 -14.71 -7.09 15.94
C ALA A 302 -15.11 -6.67 17.39
N PRO A 303 -15.82 -7.50 18.19
CA PRO A 303 -16.16 -7.13 19.56
C PRO A 303 -14.96 -7.03 20.50
N THR A 304 -13.90 -7.81 20.27
CA THR A 304 -12.74 -7.90 21.18
C THR A 304 -11.73 -6.78 20.98
N ILE A 305 -11.70 -6.17 19.80
CA ILE A 305 -10.78 -5.09 19.43
C ILE A 305 -11.42 -3.70 19.39
N ARG A 306 -12.68 -3.57 19.82
CA ARG A 306 -13.40 -2.30 19.85
C ARG A 306 -12.62 -1.24 20.65
N GLY A 307 -12.34 -0.10 20.01
CA GLY A 307 -11.59 1.02 20.60
C GLY A 307 -10.14 0.70 20.98
N ALA A 308 -9.57 -0.40 20.46
CA ALA A 308 -8.29 -0.94 20.93
C ALA A 308 -7.14 -0.73 19.93
N CYS A 309 -7.40 -0.61 18.63
CA CYS A 309 -6.38 -0.55 17.58
C CYS A 309 -5.93 0.89 17.29
N ALA A 310 -4.63 1.10 17.07
CA ALA A 310 -4.10 2.41 16.68
C ALA A 310 -3.93 2.50 15.15
N LEU A 311 -4.20 3.68 14.58
CA LEU A 311 -3.92 3.99 13.17
C LEU A 311 -2.42 3.89 12.84
N GLY A 312 -1.57 4.13 13.84
CA GLY A 312 -0.14 3.94 13.70
C GLY A 312 0.65 4.34 14.92
N ARG A 313 1.96 4.10 14.83
CA ARG A 313 2.97 4.53 15.80
C ARG A 313 4.30 4.83 15.12
N PRO A 314 5.13 5.75 15.66
CA PRO A 314 6.33 6.21 14.99
C PRO A 314 7.46 5.20 15.08
N TRP A 315 7.84 4.55 13.96
CA TRP A 315 9.03 3.70 13.98
C TRP A 315 10.30 4.54 14.24
N ASN A 316 10.30 5.80 13.82
CA ASN A 316 11.18 6.86 14.34
C ASN A 316 10.43 8.19 14.45
N ALA A 317 11.11 9.22 14.99
CA ALA A 317 10.52 10.54 15.20
C ALA A 317 10.20 11.32 13.92
N GLN A 318 10.42 10.76 12.74
CA GLN A 318 10.08 11.37 11.45
C GLN A 318 8.95 10.62 10.73
N HIS A 319 8.23 9.74 11.44
CA HIS A 319 7.08 9.01 10.91
C HIS A 319 6.15 9.92 10.11
N ARG A 320 5.68 9.43 8.96
CA ARG A 320 4.62 10.05 8.19
C ARG A 320 3.56 9.04 7.81
N SER A 321 2.32 9.26 8.25
CA SER A 321 1.16 8.62 7.64
C SER A 321 -0.09 9.48 7.72
N ILE A 322 -0.96 9.30 6.75
CA ILE A 322 -2.25 10.01 6.65
C ILE A 322 -3.34 9.00 6.33
N PHE A 323 -4.41 8.99 7.11
CA PHE A 323 -5.70 8.42 6.71
C PHE A 323 -6.58 9.56 6.21
N MET A 324 -7.21 9.40 5.06
CA MET A 324 -8.04 10.44 4.49
C MET A 324 -9.24 9.86 3.75
N GLU A 325 -10.39 10.51 3.92
CA GLU A 325 -11.62 10.20 3.19
C GLU A 325 -12.02 8.72 3.33
N SER A 326 -11.64 8.09 4.45
CA SER A 326 -11.73 6.65 4.66
C SER A 326 -12.75 6.29 5.75
N TYR A 327 -13.31 5.08 5.68
CA TYR A 327 -14.16 4.54 6.74
C TYR A 327 -13.32 3.88 7.83
N LEU A 328 -13.49 4.31 9.08
CA LEU A 328 -12.85 3.75 10.26
C LEU A 328 -13.91 3.04 11.12
N ASP A 329 -13.81 1.72 11.25
CA ASP A 329 -14.74 0.96 12.10
C ASP A 329 -14.49 1.19 13.61
N ALA A 330 -15.31 0.54 14.44
CA ALA A 330 -15.32 0.77 15.87
C ALA A 330 -14.07 0.22 16.58
N SER A 331 -13.13 -0.41 15.87
CA SER A 331 -11.89 -0.95 16.43
C SER A 331 -10.88 0.15 16.74
N ILE A 332 -10.98 1.31 16.10
CA ILE A 332 -9.98 2.37 16.23
C ILE A 332 -10.07 3.08 17.59
N LYS A 333 -8.89 3.30 18.20
CA LYS A 333 -8.73 4.08 19.43
C LYS A 333 -9.26 5.51 19.24
N PRO A 334 -9.93 6.11 20.24
CA PRO A 334 -10.44 7.47 20.12
C PRO A 334 -9.38 8.55 19.82
N GLN A 335 -8.12 8.32 20.23
CA GLN A 335 -7.00 9.20 19.91
C GLN A 335 -6.42 8.99 18.50
N GLY A 336 -6.79 7.93 17.78
CA GLY A 336 -6.24 7.55 16.48
C GLY A 336 -4.84 6.92 16.59
N TYR A 337 -3.81 7.75 16.65
CA TYR A 337 -2.41 7.35 16.74
C TYR A 337 -1.90 7.23 18.18
N ILE A 338 -0.76 6.57 18.35
CA ILE A 338 -0.08 6.41 19.64
C ILE A 338 1.43 6.68 19.53
N PRO A 339 2.11 7.09 20.62
CA PRO A 339 3.57 7.08 20.69
C PRO A 339 4.14 5.67 20.52
N TRP A 340 5.43 5.55 20.20
CA TRP A 340 6.07 4.24 20.01
C TRP A 340 6.03 3.39 21.28
N GLY A 341 6.34 3.99 22.43
CA GLY A 341 6.20 3.39 23.75
C GLY A 341 6.27 4.44 24.86
N THR A 342 5.98 4.04 26.10
CA THR A 342 5.93 4.96 27.25
C THR A 342 7.29 5.60 27.58
N THR A 343 8.38 4.84 27.48
CA THR A 343 9.75 5.29 27.80
C THR A 343 10.52 5.78 26.58
N ASP A 344 10.08 5.42 25.38
CA ASP A 344 10.66 5.83 24.09
C ASP A 344 9.50 6.21 23.15
N PRO A 345 8.94 7.43 23.29
CA PRO A 345 7.73 7.83 22.56
C PRO A 345 8.00 8.08 21.07
N ARG A 346 9.25 8.41 20.71
CA ARG A 346 9.67 8.78 19.34
C ARG A 346 8.79 9.85 18.70
N LEU A 347 8.45 10.90 19.46
CA LEU A 347 7.69 12.05 18.96
C LEU A 347 8.56 13.30 18.96
N ASN A 348 8.51 14.07 17.87
CA ASN A 348 9.04 15.43 17.80
C ASN A 348 8.25 16.26 16.77
N ASN A 349 8.73 17.47 16.47
CA ASN A 349 8.10 18.38 15.51
C ASN A 349 8.13 17.92 14.04
N LEU A 350 8.85 16.83 13.71
CA LEU A 350 8.91 16.20 12.39
C LEU A 350 7.97 14.99 12.28
N THR A 351 7.37 14.55 13.38
CA THR A 351 6.40 13.46 13.37
C THR A 351 5.07 13.94 12.78
N PHE A 352 4.60 13.29 11.72
CA PHE A 352 3.36 13.64 11.03
C PHE A 352 2.39 12.44 10.97
N MET A 353 1.45 12.41 11.89
CA MET A 353 0.42 11.39 12.00
C MET A 353 -0.93 12.05 11.86
N ALA A 354 -1.56 11.90 10.71
CA ALA A 354 -2.66 12.76 10.34
C ALA A 354 -3.89 12.00 9.87
N VAL A 355 -5.03 12.67 10.00
CA VAL A 355 -6.34 12.20 9.58
C VAL A 355 -7.09 13.33 8.88
N TYR A 356 -7.92 13.03 7.89
CA TYR A 356 -8.67 14.04 7.15
C TYR A 356 -10.00 13.49 6.64
N ASN A 357 -11.10 14.12 7.06
CA ASN A 357 -12.44 13.84 6.52
C ASN A 357 -12.79 12.34 6.47
N ASP A 358 -12.31 11.57 7.44
CA ASP A 358 -12.69 10.17 7.61
C ASP A 358 -14.12 10.10 8.15
N ASN A 359 -14.68 8.88 8.18
CA ASN A 359 -16.02 8.64 8.71
C ASN A 359 -16.10 7.27 9.41
N GLY A 360 -17.28 6.93 9.93
CA GLY A 360 -17.50 5.70 10.71
C GLY A 360 -17.29 5.87 12.21
N PRO A 361 -17.59 4.84 13.02
CA PRO A 361 -17.56 4.93 14.48
C PRO A 361 -16.15 5.08 15.09
N GLY A 362 -15.09 4.76 14.34
CA GLY A 362 -13.71 5.01 14.73
C GLY A 362 -13.23 6.44 14.46
N TRP A 363 -14.03 7.25 13.76
CA TRP A 363 -13.72 8.64 13.48
C TRP A 363 -14.16 9.55 14.64
N THR A 364 -13.19 9.94 15.48
CA THR A 364 -13.41 10.76 16.68
C THR A 364 -12.53 12.03 16.64
N PRO A 365 -12.77 12.96 15.69
CA PRO A 365 -11.83 14.04 15.39
C PRO A 365 -11.53 14.96 16.57
N GLN A 366 -12.51 15.22 17.44
CA GLN A 366 -12.29 16.05 18.63
C GLN A 366 -11.33 15.38 19.62
N GLN A 367 -11.43 14.06 19.81
CA GLN A 367 -10.55 13.29 20.69
C GLN A 367 -9.17 13.08 20.05
N MET A 368 -9.12 12.87 18.74
CA MET A 368 -7.88 12.79 17.97
C MET A 368 -7.09 14.10 18.08
N ALA A 369 -7.73 15.25 17.85
CA ALA A 369 -7.09 16.56 18.00
C ALA A 369 -6.62 16.83 19.45
N ALA A 370 -7.40 16.42 20.46
CA ALA A 370 -7.05 16.61 21.87
C ALA A 370 -5.90 15.70 22.36
N SER A 371 -5.48 14.70 21.57
CA SER A 371 -4.47 13.72 21.97
C SER A 371 -3.03 14.25 21.98
N ASN A 372 -2.77 15.38 21.30
CA ASN A 372 -1.42 15.89 21.00
C ASN A 372 -0.51 14.92 20.20
N VAL A 373 -1.07 13.86 19.62
CA VAL A 373 -0.35 12.90 18.75
C VAL A 373 -0.92 12.92 17.34
N THR A 374 -2.23 13.02 17.20
CA THR A 374 -2.92 12.99 15.90
C THR A 374 -3.26 14.39 15.40
N TYR A 375 -2.83 14.71 14.18
CA TYR A 375 -3.21 15.92 13.47
C TYR A 375 -4.52 15.71 12.70
N VAL A 376 -5.55 16.47 13.03
CA VAL A 376 -6.78 16.53 12.23
C VAL A 376 -6.62 17.64 11.20
N LEU A 377 -6.46 17.27 9.93
CA LEU A 377 -6.21 18.22 8.86
C LEU A 377 -7.49 18.91 8.39
N ASN A 378 -7.33 20.11 7.84
CA ASN A 378 -8.34 20.76 6.99
C ASN A 378 -7.99 20.63 5.50
N ASP A 379 -8.87 21.15 4.63
CA ASP A 379 -8.73 21.06 3.17
C ASP A 379 -7.40 21.63 2.64
N ALA A 380 -6.94 22.74 3.21
CA ALA A 380 -5.69 23.36 2.79
C ALA A 380 -4.47 22.52 3.21
N GLN A 381 -4.53 21.88 4.37
CA GLN A 381 -3.44 21.07 4.92
C GLN A 381 -3.31 19.70 4.26
N VAL A 382 -4.42 19.08 3.82
CA VAL A 382 -4.37 17.78 3.13
C VAL A 382 -3.96 17.91 1.67
N LYS A 383 -4.22 19.07 1.03
CA LYS A 383 -3.98 19.30 -0.41
C LYS A 383 -2.61 18.81 -0.92
N PRO A 384 -1.47 18.98 -0.21
CA PRO A 384 -0.16 18.53 -0.69
C PRO A 384 0.06 17.00 -0.66
N TYR A 385 -0.95 16.22 -0.28
CA TYR A 385 -0.88 14.77 -0.11
C TYR A 385 -2.08 14.02 -0.70
N ARG A 386 -3.10 14.75 -1.16
CA ARG A 386 -4.45 14.20 -1.38
C ARG A 386 -4.56 13.28 -2.59
N ASN A 387 -3.62 13.33 -3.53
CA ASN A 387 -3.62 12.51 -4.73
C ASN A 387 -2.26 11.82 -4.92
N PRO A 388 -2.20 10.70 -5.65
CA PRO A 388 -0.94 10.03 -5.96
C PRO A 388 0.13 10.97 -6.56
N VAL A 389 -0.29 11.89 -7.43
CA VAL A 389 0.59 12.88 -8.08
C VAL A 389 1.26 13.84 -7.10
N ASP A 390 0.66 14.06 -5.91
CA ASP A 390 1.15 15.00 -4.91
C ASP A 390 2.29 14.42 -4.05
N VAL A 391 2.43 13.09 -4.00
CA VAL A 391 3.36 12.41 -3.09
C VAL A 391 4.41 11.57 -3.81
N PHE A 392 4.12 11.03 -4.99
CA PHE A 392 5.11 10.23 -5.71
C PHE A 392 6.16 11.12 -6.37
N GLN A 393 7.42 10.84 -6.04
CA GLN A 393 8.59 11.55 -6.51
C GLN A 393 9.57 10.57 -7.17
N THR A 394 10.34 11.06 -8.14
CA THR A 394 11.53 10.37 -8.64
C THR A 394 12.60 10.31 -7.53
N ALA A 395 13.65 9.51 -7.74
CA ALA A 395 14.72 9.33 -6.75
C ALA A 395 15.48 10.62 -6.38
N ASP A 396 15.48 11.62 -7.26
CA ASP A 396 16.05 12.95 -7.04
C ASP A 396 15.06 13.97 -6.42
N GLY A 397 13.81 13.56 -6.16
CA GLY A 397 12.79 14.38 -5.53
C GLY A 397 11.85 15.12 -6.49
N THR A 398 11.95 14.90 -7.80
CA THR A 398 11.04 15.52 -8.78
C THR A 398 9.60 15.04 -8.56
N PRO A 399 8.62 15.92 -8.31
CA PRO A 399 7.24 15.55 -8.00
C PRO A 399 6.46 15.08 -9.24
N GLY A 400 5.27 14.50 -9.01
CA GLY A 400 4.35 14.09 -10.08
C GLY A 400 4.73 12.77 -10.77
N PHE A 401 5.52 11.93 -10.11
CA PHE A 401 6.08 10.72 -10.69
C PHE A 401 5.09 9.54 -10.66
N ILE A 402 4.08 9.58 -11.55
CA ILE A 402 2.97 8.62 -11.59
C ILE A 402 2.83 7.85 -12.90
N SER A 403 3.75 7.99 -13.85
CA SER A 403 3.64 7.37 -15.19
C SER A 403 3.64 5.83 -15.18
N TRP A 404 4.15 5.22 -14.10
CA TRP A 404 4.18 3.78 -13.87
C TRP A 404 2.86 3.23 -13.26
N ILE A 405 1.95 4.11 -12.82
CA ILE A 405 0.63 3.71 -12.32
C ILE A 405 -0.30 3.38 -13.50
N ASP A 406 -1.17 2.39 -13.35
CA ASP A 406 -2.23 2.07 -14.31
C ASP A 406 -3.16 3.28 -14.47
N LYS A 407 -3.21 3.83 -15.68
CA LYS A 407 -4.02 5.02 -15.99
C LYS A 407 -5.52 4.79 -15.80
N SER A 408 -5.99 3.54 -15.88
CA SER A 408 -7.41 3.21 -15.71
C SER A 408 -7.94 3.44 -14.30
N VAL A 409 -7.05 3.64 -13.32
CA VAL A 409 -7.41 3.85 -11.91
C VAL A 409 -6.98 5.22 -11.35
N LEU A 410 -6.32 6.06 -12.16
CA LEU A 410 -6.00 7.42 -11.75
C LEU A 410 -7.28 8.26 -11.65
N ARG A 411 -7.32 9.14 -10.65
CA ARG A 411 -8.41 10.10 -10.46
C ARG A 411 -8.55 11.01 -11.70
N ALA A 412 -9.79 11.28 -12.09
CA ALA A 412 -10.13 12.14 -13.22
C ALA A 412 -10.44 13.58 -12.79
#